data_AF-K3VDJ5-F1
#
_entry.id   AF-K3VDJ5-F1
#
_cell.length_a   1.000
_cell.length_b   1.000
_cell.length_c   1.000
_cell.angle_alpha   90.00
_cell.angle_beta   90.00
_cell.angle_gamma   90.00
#
_symmetry.space_group_name_H-M   'P 1'
#
loop_
_entity.id
_entity.type
_entity.pdbx_description
1 polymer ?
#
loop_
_entity_poly.entity_id
_entity_poly.type
_entity_poly.pdbx_seq_one_letter_code
_entity_poly.pdbx_strand_id
1 'polypeptide(L)'
;MSQIHETISPSWGSLPIERYLLSKWHPSLDLSVDEQRLELVKAFLKENDISAFASISAEAITTDKQELIQTVLVPWRSQKLRRIAEKYDPRNPLFDTLVVLRTHYGGDSDERFSRWIGDACDAFDDMDPDGDLFGPPDERWWHVLDDASLFNIGSQEWQTVYTILPELAASELRRDFNDDDVQEAKELVLSICDSREPEEDDYEDAICEIAKVGFWLIVVDKEAFENEELLLVFIDKKGNVVRQTAIAPVDLPHLPHYILRGSITESGFWRDAEVGKKYKTRGEIMCAALPLVMAESE
;
A
#
# COMPACT_ATOMS: atom_id res chain seq x y z
N MET A 1 25.14 26.29 -26.83
CA MET A 1 24.86 26.19 -25.38
C MET A 1 23.61 25.37 -25.24
N SER A 2 23.75 24.04 -25.09
CA SER A 2 22.58 23.18 -24.86
C SER A 2 22.17 23.35 -23.40
N GLN A 3 21.04 24.01 -23.17
CA GLN A 3 20.34 23.94 -21.90
C GLN A 3 19.98 22.47 -21.71
N ILE A 4 20.67 21.80 -20.78
CA ILE A 4 20.21 20.53 -20.24
C ILE A 4 18.93 20.90 -19.49
N HIS A 5 17.78 20.77 -20.13
CA HIS A 5 16.54 20.62 -19.41
C HIS A 5 16.74 19.36 -18.58
N GLU A 6 16.99 19.51 -17.28
CA GLU A 6 16.84 18.39 -16.36
C GLU A 6 15.43 17.85 -16.58
N THR A 7 15.35 16.68 -17.20
CA THR A 7 14.08 16.01 -17.46
C THR A 7 13.56 15.59 -16.10
N ILE A 8 12.66 16.40 -15.55
CA ILE A 8 12.03 16.17 -14.25
C ILE A 8 11.28 14.83 -14.34
N SER A 9 11.82 13.78 -13.71
CA SER A 9 11.23 12.44 -13.68
C SER A 9 10.58 12.16 -12.32
N PRO A 10 9.35 11.63 -12.28
CA PRO A 10 8.46 11.39 -13.43
C PRO A 10 7.92 12.70 -14.03
N SER A 11 7.58 12.67 -15.33
CA SER A 11 6.95 13.82 -16.01
C SER A 11 5.55 14.08 -15.44
N TRP A 12 5.10 15.34 -15.41
CA TRP A 12 3.77 15.69 -14.90
C TRP A 12 2.64 15.07 -15.72
N GLY A 13 1.66 14.46 -15.06
CA GLY A 13 0.53 13.78 -15.70
C GLY A 13 0.84 12.35 -16.14
N SER A 14 1.94 11.76 -15.66
CA SER A 14 2.35 10.40 -16.05
C SER A 14 1.90 9.32 -15.06
N LEU A 15 1.66 9.65 -13.80
CA LEU A 15 1.22 8.68 -12.79
C LEU A 15 -0.28 8.36 -12.96
N PRO A 16 -0.74 7.14 -12.64
CA PRO A 16 -2.16 6.76 -12.79
C PRO A 16 -3.13 7.70 -12.06
N ILE A 17 -2.83 8.08 -10.82
CA ILE A 17 -3.67 9.04 -10.07
C ILE A 17 -3.67 10.43 -10.72
N GLU A 18 -2.54 10.89 -11.26
CA GLU A 18 -2.48 12.18 -11.93
C GLU A 18 -3.36 12.20 -13.18
N ARG A 19 -3.33 11.11 -13.96
CA ARG A 19 -4.22 10.93 -15.12
C ARG A 19 -5.69 10.83 -14.70
N TYR A 20 -5.97 10.14 -13.60
CA TYR A 20 -7.32 10.08 -13.02
C TYR A 20 -7.84 11.48 -12.68
N LEU A 21 -7.05 12.26 -11.95
CA LEU A 21 -7.37 13.63 -11.56
C LEU A 21 -7.62 14.50 -12.80
N LEU A 22 -6.69 14.50 -13.77
CA LEU A 22 -6.82 15.28 -15.00
C LEU A 22 -8.03 14.87 -15.85
N SER A 23 -8.38 13.59 -15.88
CA SER A 23 -9.52 13.08 -16.64
C SER A 23 -10.87 13.36 -15.99
N LYS A 24 -10.93 13.41 -14.66
CA LYS A 24 -12.17 13.56 -13.88
C LYS A 24 -12.34 14.97 -13.31
N TRP A 25 -11.45 15.90 -13.68
CA TRP A 25 -11.52 17.28 -13.22
C TRP A 25 -12.71 18.02 -13.84
N HIS A 26 -13.45 18.75 -13.00
CA HIS A 26 -14.62 19.52 -13.39
C HIS A 26 -14.52 20.95 -12.81
N PRO A 27 -14.07 21.94 -13.60
CA PRO A 27 -13.87 23.32 -13.13
C PRO A 27 -15.14 24.04 -12.67
N SER A 28 -16.32 23.51 -13.01
CA SER A 28 -17.63 24.12 -12.76
C SER A 28 -18.31 23.63 -11.49
N LEU A 29 -17.61 22.89 -10.63
CA LEU A 29 -18.12 22.52 -9.31
C LEU A 29 -17.90 23.66 -8.32
N ASP A 30 -18.84 23.89 -7.41
CA ASP A 30 -18.74 24.88 -6.32
C ASP A 30 -17.76 24.44 -5.20
N LEU A 31 -16.72 23.66 -5.56
CA LEU A 31 -15.69 23.17 -4.66
C LEU A 31 -14.40 23.95 -4.88
N SER A 32 -13.63 24.16 -3.81
CA SER A 32 -12.24 24.58 -3.95
C SER A 32 -11.40 23.50 -4.64
N VAL A 33 -10.26 23.90 -5.23
CA VAL A 33 -9.31 22.98 -5.87
C VAL A 33 -8.89 21.87 -4.91
N ASP A 34 -8.62 22.21 -3.64
CA ASP A 34 -8.17 21.24 -2.64
C ASP A 34 -9.27 20.24 -2.26
N GLU A 35 -10.51 20.71 -2.12
CA GLU A 35 -11.67 19.84 -1.82
C GLU A 35 -11.97 18.89 -2.97
N GLN A 36 -12.02 19.39 -4.21
CA GLN A 36 -12.26 18.56 -5.39
C GLN A 36 -11.15 17.53 -5.56
N ARG A 37 -9.89 17.93 -5.38
CA ARG A 37 -8.75 17.02 -5.44
C ARG A 37 -8.85 15.92 -4.40
N LEU A 38 -9.17 16.26 -3.15
CA LEU A 38 -9.33 15.28 -2.08
C LEU A 38 -10.46 14.28 -2.38
N GLU A 39 -11.60 14.74 -2.87
CA GLU A 39 -12.72 13.86 -3.25
C GLU A 39 -12.36 12.94 -4.41
N LEU A 40 -11.63 13.44 -5.41
CA LEU A 40 -11.15 12.60 -6.51
C LEU A 40 -10.10 11.59 -6.08
N VAL A 41 -9.21 11.92 -5.13
CA VAL A 41 -8.26 10.95 -4.55
C VAL A 41 -9.02 9.85 -3.80
N LYS A 42 -10.03 10.20 -3.00
CA LYS A 42 -10.89 9.20 -2.34
C LYS A 42 -11.66 8.34 -3.34
N ALA A 43 -12.12 8.90 -4.45
CA ALA A 43 -12.77 8.16 -5.51
C ALA A 43 -11.79 7.19 -6.20
N PHE A 44 -10.57 7.63 -6.49
CA PHE A 44 -9.52 6.77 -7.06
C PHE A 44 -9.19 5.55 -6.18
N LEU A 45 -9.14 5.73 -4.86
CA LEU A 45 -8.91 4.63 -3.92
C LEU A 45 -10.03 3.59 -3.92
N LYS A 46 -11.26 4.00 -4.30
CA LYS A 46 -12.43 3.10 -4.37
C LYS A 46 -12.63 2.47 -5.74
N GLU A 47 -11.94 2.96 -6.76
CA GLU A 47 -12.04 2.48 -8.14
C GLU A 47 -11.58 1.00 -8.22
N ASN A 48 -12.39 0.15 -8.86
CA ASN A 48 -12.08 -1.27 -9.01
C ASN A 48 -11.05 -1.52 -10.11
N ASP A 49 -11.04 -0.69 -11.14
CA ASP A 49 -10.17 -0.88 -12.31
C ASP A 49 -9.57 0.47 -12.74
N ILE A 50 -8.25 0.57 -12.63
CA ILE A 50 -7.50 1.75 -13.05
C ILE A 50 -6.66 1.53 -14.32
N SER A 51 -6.88 0.43 -15.04
CA SER A 51 -6.10 0.06 -16.23
C SER A 51 -6.13 1.15 -17.32
N ALA A 52 -7.26 1.85 -17.44
CA ALA A 52 -7.43 2.98 -18.34
C ALA A 52 -6.47 4.15 -18.03
N PHE A 53 -6.10 4.33 -16.76
CA PHE A 53 -5.21 5.40 -16.31
C PHE A 53 -3.74 4.95 -16.21
N ALA A 54 -3.47 3.65 -16.08
CA ALA A 54 -2.10 3.12 -16.13
C ALA A 54 -1.54 3.06 -17.55
N SER A 55 -2.42 2.92 -18.55
CA SER A 55 -2.04 2.90 -19.97
C SER A 55 -1.41 4.22 -20.42
N ILE A 56 -0.24 4.15 -21.05
CA ILE A 56 0.42 5.31 -21.64
C ILE A 56 -0.31 5.67 -22.93
N SER A 57 -1.35 6.51 -22.85
CA SER A 57 -1.84 7.20 -24.05
C SER A 57 -0.84 8.30 -24.39
N ALA A 58 -0.17 8.19 -25.53
CA ALA A 58 0.68 9.24 -26.11
C ALA A 58 -0.17 10.41 -26.68
N GLU A 59 -1.18 10.83 -25.95
CA GLU A 59 -1.92 12.04 -26.27
C GLU A 59 -1.03 13.24 -25.92
N ALA A 60 -0.82 14.11 -26.91
CA ALA A 60 -0.22 15.41 -26.68
C ALA A 60 -0.97 16.11 -25.53
N ILE A 61 -0.23 16.55 -24.50
CA ILE A 61 -0.78 17.35 -23.41
C ILE A 61 -1.35 18.61 -24.07
N THR A 62 -2.68 18.72 -24.11
CA THR A 62 -3.37 19.91 -24.62
C THR A 62 -3.06 21.11 -23.72
N THR A 63 -3.21 22.33 -24.23
CA THR A 63 -3.01 23.55 -23.43
C THR A 63 -3.86 23.54 -22.15
N ASP A 64 -5.09 23.02 -22.23
CA ASP A 64 -5.99 22.87 -21.08
C ASP A 64 -5.42 21.89 -20.03
N LYS A 65 -4.80 20.78 -20.46
CA LYS A 65 -4.12 19.85 -19.55
C LYS A 65 -2.89 20.50 -18.89
N GLN A 66 -2.19 21.42 -19.56
CA GLN A 66 -1.06 22.14 -18.95
C GLN A 66 -1.51 23.07 -17.82
N GLU A 67 -2.62 23.79 -18.01
CA GLU A 67 -3.18 24.65 -16.96
C GLU A 67 -3.64 23.82 -15.75
N LEU A 68 -4.30 22.69 -15.99
CA LEU A 68 -4.68 21.76 -14.92
C LEU A 68 -3.47 21.20 -14.18
N ILE A 69 -2.37 20.87 -14.87
CA ILE A 69 -1.14 20.42 -14.21
C ILE A 69 -0.64 21.49 -13.22
N GLN A 70 -0.55 22.75 -13.66
CA GLN A 70 -0.01 23.84 -12.84
C GLN A 70 -0.93 24.22 -11.66
N THR A 71 -2.24 24.05 -11.81
CA THR A 71 -3.23 24.45 -10.80
C THR A 71 -3.60 23.32 -9.85
N VAL A 72 -3.63 22.07 -10.32
CA VAL A 72 -4.12 20.90 -9.58
C VAL A 72 -2.99 20.04 -9.04
N LEU A 73 -2.02 19.69 -9.90
CA LEU A 73 -1.00 18.68 -9.58
C LEU A 73 0.25 19.27 -8.93
N VAL A 74 0.79 20.37 -9.49
CA VAL A 74 2.02 21.01 -8.99
C VAL A 74 1.89 21.46 -7.53
N PRO A 75 0.76 22.07 -7.09
CA PRO A 75 0.59 22.45 -5.68
C PRO A 75 0.34 21.26 -4.76
N TRP A 76 -0.09 20.11 -5.28
CA TRP A 76 -0.44 18.94 -4.49
C TRP A 76 0.79 18.14 -4.03
N ARG A 77 1.76 17.93 -4.93
CA ARG A 77 2.89 17.04 -4.66
C ARG A 77 4.21 17.67 -5.01
N SER A 78 5.20 17.43 -4.16
CA SER A 78 6.59 17.72 -4.51
C SER A 78 7.12 16.69 -5.52
N GLN A 79 8.16 17.08 -6.26
CA GLN A 79 8.81 16.13 -7.17
C GLN A 79 9.40 14.91 -6.43
N LYS A 80 9.85 15.09 -5.19
CA LYS A 80 10.35 14.01 -4.34
C LYS A 80 9.26 12.95 -4.10
N LEU A 81 8.06 13.37 -3.70
CA LEU A 81 6.94 12.46 -3.47
C LEU A 81 6.51 11.74 -4.76
N ARG A 82 6.57 12.42 -5.90
CA ARG A 82 6.24 11.82 -7.21
C ARG A 82 7.23 10.74 -7.62
N ARG A 83 8.52 10.90 -7.29
CA ARG A 83 9.54 9.85 -7.51
C ARG A 83 9.29 8.62 -6.64
N ILE A 84 8.83 8.82 -5.41
CA ILE A 84 8.39 7.71 -4.55
C ILE A 84 7.18 7.03 -5.18
N ALA A 85 6.15 7.80 -5.54
CA ALA A 85 4.93 7.28 -6.15
C ALA A 85 5.17 6.48 -7.45
N GLU A 86 6.15 6.86 -8.27
CA GLU A 86 6.55 6.12 -9.48
C GLU A 86 7.02 4.69 -9.17
N LYS A 87 7.62 4.44 -7.99
CA LYS A 87 8.03 3.08 -7.59
C LYS A 87 6.84 2.18 -7.28
N TYR A 88 5.76 2.76 -6.76
CA TYR A 88 4.48 2.08 -6.51
C TYR A 88 3.55 2.03 -7.73
N ASP A 89 4.09 2.26 -8.94
CA ASP A 89 3.31 2.07 -10.16
C ASP A 89 2.83 0.61 -10.26
N PRO A 90 1.54 0.35 -10.55
CA PRO A 90 1.01 -1.01 -10.62
C PRO A 90 1.64 -1.94 -11.66
N ARG A 91 2.48 -1.39 -12.54
CA ARG A 91 3.25 -2.17 -13.53
C ARG A 91 4.58 -2.67 -12.96
N ASN A 92 4.99 -2.16 -11.80
CA ASN A 92 6.15 -2.65 -11.08
C ASN A 92 5.69 -3.72 -10.08
N PRO A 93 6.27 -4.93 -10.10
CA PRO A 93 5.96 -5.93 -9.09
C PRO A 93 6.49 -5.43 -7.73
N LEU A 94 5.60 -5.32 -6.75
CA LEU A 94 5.94 -5.09 -5.34
C LEU A 94 5.85 -6.38 -4.51
N PHE A 95 5.76 -7.53 -5.17
CA PHE A 95 5.72 -8.81 -4.49
C PHE A 95 7.00 -8.99 -3.67
N ASP A 96 6.83 -9.52 -2.48
CA ASP A 96 7.85 -9.66 -1.46
C ASP A 96 8.55 -8.36 -1.04
N THR A 97 7.90 -7.20 -1.18
CA THR A 97 8.47 -5.92 -0.72
C THR A 97 8.03 -5.56 0.69
N LEU A 98 8.98 -5.13 1.54
CA LEU A 98 8.69 -4.54 2.85
C LEU A 98 8.87 -3.02 2.80
N VAL A 99 7.87 -2.30 3.30
CA VAL A 99 7.82 -0.83 3.34
C VAL A 99 7.67 -0.38 4.79
N VAL A 100 8.45 0.62 5.19
CA VAL A 100 8.35 1.29 6.49
C VAL A 100 7.79 2.68 6.30
N LEU A 101 6.68 2.98 6.95
CA LEU A 101 6.04 4.29 6.99
C LEU A 101 6.18 4.90 8.36
N ARG A 102 6.92 6.01 8.47
CA ARG A 102 6.97 6.81 9.69
C ARG A 102 6.01 7.99 9.60
N THR A 103 5.16 8.15 10.60
CA THR A 103 4.17 9.25 10.63
C THR A 103 4.35 10.23 11.78
N HIS A 104 5.15 9.86 12.78
CA HIS A 104 5.40 10.68 13.96
C HIS A 104 6.85 11.17 14.07
N TYR A 105 7.01 12.46 14.36
CA TYR A 105 8.29 13.16 14.42
C TYR A 105 8.37 14.06 15.66
N GLY A 106 9.52 14.07 16.32
CA GLY A 106 9.81 14.91 17.48
C GLY A 106 10.22 14.13 18.73
N GLY A 107 10.72 14.83 19.75
CA GLY A 107 11.23 14.19 20.97
C GLY A 107 12.46 13.33 20.69
N ASP A 108 12.51 12.13 21.28
CA ASP A 108 13.54 11.11 21.07
C ASP A 108 13.20 10.12 19.93
N SER A 109 12.10 10.35 19.20
CA SER A 109 11.65 9.45 18.13
C SER A 109 12.67 9.25 17.01
N ASP A 110 13.48 10.27 16.68
CA ASP A 110 14.50 10.19 15.62
C ASP A 110 15.60 9.18 15.96
N GLU A 111 16.09 9.21 17.21
CA GLU A 111 17.13 8.28 17.68
C GLU A 111 16.59 6.86 17.80
N ARG A 112 15.35 6.70 18.26
CA ARG A 112 14.70 5.40 18.38
C ARG A 112 14.41 4.78 17.02
N PHE A 113 13.82 5.55 16.10
CA PHE A 113 13.55 5.11 14.73
C PHE A 113 14.84 4.71 14.02
N SER A 114 15.87 5.56 14.08
CA SER A 114 17.17 5.28 13.46
C SER A 114 17.80 3.99 13.99
N ARG A 115 17.63 3.70 15.28
CA ARG A 115 18.10 2.45 15.89
C ARG A 115 17.31 1.24 15.40
N TRP A 116 15.99 1.28 15.52
CA TRP A 116 15.11 0.17 15.14
C TRP A 116 15.26 -0.21 13.66
N ILE A 117 15.26 0.80 12.78
CA ILE A 117 15.43 0.57 11.34
C ILE A 117 16.88 0.26 10.99
N GLY A 118 17.86 0.79 11.71
CA GLY A 118 19.28 0.43 11.54
C GLY A 118 19.53 -1.04 11.83
N ASP A 119 19.09 -1.51 13.00
CA ASP A 119 19.23 -2.91 13.41
C ASP A 119 18.52 -3.87 12.42
N ALA A 120 17.36 -3.46 11.91
CA ALA A 120 16.64 -4.20 10.87
C ALA A 120 17.39 -4.21 9.53
N CYS A 121 17.90 -3.06 9.06
CA CYS A 121 18.67 -2.96 7.82
C CYS A 121 19.89 -3.89 7.84
N ASP A 122 20.65 -3.90 8.95
CA ASP A 122 21.85 -4.73 9.09
C ASP A 122 21.49 -6.22 8.98
N ALA A 123 20.42 -6.65 9.65
CA ALA A 123 19.94 -8.03 9.59
C ALA A 123 19.39 -8.40 8.21
N PHE A 124 18.74 -7.46 7.52
CA PHE A 124 18.18 -7.68 6.19
C PHE A 124 19.29 -7.83 5.16
N ASP A 125 20.32 -6.99 5.19
CA ASP A 125 21.48 -7.11 4.30
C ASP A 125 22.21 -8.45 4.47
N ASP A 126 22.25 -8.99 5.69
CA ASP A 126 22.86 -10.29 5.97
C ASP A 126 22.02 -11.48 5.46
N MET A 127 20.69 -11.39 5.53
CA MET A 127 19.77 -12.48 5.15
C MET A 127 19.32 -12.43 3.68
N ASP A 128 19.29 -11.24 3.10
CA ASP A 128 18.86 -10.93 1.75
C ASP A 128 19.90 -10.02 1.07
N PRO A 129 21.08 -10.57 0.72
CA PRO A 129 22.17 -9.79 0.16
C PRO A 129 21.87 -9.21 -1.22
N ASP A 130 20.88 -9.77 -1.92
CA ASP A 130 20.43 -9.29 -3.23
C ASP A 130 19.44 -8.11 -3.10
N GLY A 131 18.85 -7.93 -1.91
CA GLY A 131 17.99 -6.80 -1.57
C GLY A 131 16.59 -6.90 -2.18
N ASP A 132 16.10 -8.12 -2.43
CA ASP A 132 14.78 -8.37 -3.01
C ASP A 132 13.66 -7.86 -2.09
N LEU A 133 13.83 -7.96 -0.77
CA LEU A 133 12.83 -7.64 0.24
C LEU A 133 12.76 -6.14 0.58
N PHE A 134 13.92 -5.53 0.84
CA PHE A 134 14.02 -4.18 1.39
C PHE A 134 14.79 -3.20 0.51
N GLY A 135 15.16 -3.63 -0.69
CA GLY A 135 15.98 -2.89 -1.62
C GLY A 135 17.44 -2.80 -1.17
N PRO A 136 18.40 -2.72 -2.11
CA PRO A 136 19.76 -2.38 -1.77
C PRO A 136 19.83 -0.97 -1.13
N PRO A 137 20.91 -0.62 -0.41
CA PRO A 137 21.01 0.65 0.32
C PRO A 137 20.72 1.92 -0.49
N ASP A 138 20.99 1.92 -1.80
CA ASP A 138 20.74 3.04 -2.72
C ASP A 138 19.28 3.14 -3.20
N GLU A 139 18.46 2.11 -2.95
CA GLU A 139 17.03 2.06 -3.26
C GLU A 139 16.14 2.28 -2.03
N ARG A 140 16.67 2.21 -0.80
CA ARG A 140 15.87 2.33 0.45
C ARG A 140 15.03 3.61 0.60
N TRP A 141 15.33 4.66 -0.16
CA TRP A 141 14.61 5.95 -0.09
C TRP A 141 13.12 5.87 -0.46
N TRP A 142 12.66 4.78 -1.09
CA TRP A 142 11.24 4.54 -1.36
C TRP A 142 10.64 3.37 -0.56
N HIS A 143 11.47 2.57 0.13
CA HIS A 143 11.05 1.58 1.13
C HIS A 143 10.87 2.20 2.51
N VAL A 144 11.76 3.11 2.91
CA VAL A 144 11.72 3.81 4.20
C VAL A 144 11.16 5.22 3.98
N LEU A 145 9.86 5.36 4.19
CA LEU A 145 9.13 6.62 4.08
C LEU A 145 9.31 7.45 5.36
N ASP A 146 10.52 7.99 5.54
CA ASP A 146 10.95 8.82 6.68
C ASP A 146 11.29 10.25 6.24
N ASP A 147 10.28 11.03 5.89
CA ASP A 147 10.42 12.46 5.61
C ASP A 147 9.32 13.25 6.30
N ALA A 148 9.68 13.98 7.35
CA ALA A 148 8.75 14.79 8.15
C ALA A 148 7.98 15.84 7.33
N SER A 149 8.55 16.34 6.23
CA SER A 149 7.88 17.32 5.37
C SER A 149 6.78 16.69 4.50
N LEU A 150 6.79 15.37 4.35
CA LEU A 150 5.83 14.62 3.54
C LEU A 150 4.86 13.81 4.40
N PHE A 151 5.36 13.07 5.38
CA PHE A 151 4.62 12.00 6.06
C PHE A 151 4.21 12.34 7.50
N ASN A 152 4.53 13.54 7.99
CA ASN A 152 4.06 13.97 9.31
C ASN A 152 2.56 14.31 9.29
N ILE A 153 1.74 13.33 9.66
CA ILE A 153 0.28 13.45 9.74
C ILE A 153 -0.22 13.71 11.19
N GLY A 154 0.71 13.95 12.13
CA GLY A 154 0.38 14.25 13.52
C GLY A 154 -0.22 13.07 14.28
N SER A 155 -1.42 13.26 14.83
CA SER A 155 -2.16 12.24 15.60
C SER A 155 -3.32 11.62 14.80
N GLN A 156 -3.31 11.78 13.47
CA GLN A 156 -4.31 11.18 12.60
C GLN A 156 -3.98 9.70 12.36
N GLU A 157 -4.99 8.94 11.94
CA GLU A 157 -4.79 7.55 11.51
C GLU A 157 -3.80 7.49 10.35
N TRP A 158 -2.90 6.50 10.37
CA TRP A 158 -1.82 6.36 9.37
C TRP A 158 -2.32 6.27 7.92
N GLN A 159 -3.53 5.74 7.71
CA GLN A 159 -4.20 5.68 6.40
C GLN A 159 -4.43 7.05 5.78
N THR A 160 -4.32 8.13 6.56
CA THR A 160 -4.37 9.50 6.02
C THR A 160 -3.24 9.75 5.02
N VAL A 161 -2.15 8.99 5.08
CA VAL A 161 -1.09 8.99 4.06
C VAL A 161 -1.61 8.73 2.65
N TYR A 162 -2.72 8.00 2.50
CA TYR A 162 -3.33 7.73 1.19
C TYR A 162 -3.92 8.97 0.53
N THR A 163 -4.01 10.11 1.23
CA THR A 163 -4.39 11.40 0.62
C THR A 163 -3.24 12.06 -0.13
N ILE A 164 -1.99 11.74 0.25
CA ILE A 164 -0.76 12.26 -0.37
C ILE A 164 -0.08 11.22 -1.26
N LEU A 165 -0.13 9.94 -0.87
CA LEU A 165 0.44 8.78 -1.57
C LEU A 165 -0.60 7.65 -1.72
N PRO A 166 -1.72 7.86 -2.44
CA PRO A 166 -2.70 6.82 -2.78
C PRO A 166 -2.11 5.58 -3.44
N GLU A 167 -0.97 5.68 -4.12
CA GLU A 167 -0.28 4.53 -4.74
C GLU A 167 0.12 3.47 -3.70
N LEU A 168 0.37 3.86 -2.45
CA LEU A 168 0.64 2.93 -1.35
C LEU A 168 -0.57 2.05 -1.01
N ALA A 169 -1.80 2.54 -1.23
CA ALA A 169 -3.02 1.75 -1.01
C ALA A 169 -3.40 0.91 -2.23
N ALA A 170 -3.04 1.38 -3.42
CA ALA A 170 -3.75 1.01 -4.64
C ALA A 170 -2.74 0.57 -5.73
N SER A 171 -1.86 -0.33 -5.32
CA SER A 171 -0.71 -0.83 -6.10
C SER A 171 -1.09 -1.80 -7.21
N GLU A 172 -2.35 -2.18 -7.36
CA GLU A 172 -2.80 -3.09 -8.43
C GLU A 172 -3.75 -2.40 -9.42
N LEU A 173 -3.79 -2.92 -10.65
CA LEU A 173 -4.66 -2.40 -11.72
C LEU A 173 -6.13 -2.79 -11.51
N ARG A 174 -6.36 -4.09 -11.23
CA ARG A 174 -7.64 -4.68 -10.87
C ARG A 174 -7.65 -4.91 -9.37
N ARG A 175 -8.64 -4.33 -8.69
CA ARG A 175 -8.66 -4.21 -7.22
C ARG A 175 -9.94 -4.75 -6.60
N ASP A 176 -10.86 -5.20 -7.42
CA ASP A 176 -12.01 -5.97 -7.00
C ASP A 176 -11.61 -7.41 -6.63
N PHE A 177 -12.28 -7.96 -5.62
CA PHE A 177 -12.22 -9.38 -5.31
C PHE A 177 -13.04 -10.12 -6.38
N ASN A 178 -12.36 -10.70 -7.35
CA ASN A 178 -12.96 -11.18 -8.60
C ASN A 178 -13.15 -12.71 -8.60
N ASP A 179 -13.64 -13.26 -9.71
CA ASP A 179 -13.92 -14.70 -9.83
C ASP A 179 -12.66 -15.57 -9.70
N ASP A 180 -11.49 -15.07 -10.12
CA ASP A 180 -10.20 -15.76 -9.96
C ASP A 180 -9.83 -15.80 -8.47
N ASP A 181 -9.98 -14.66 -7.75
CA ASP A 181 -9.74 -14.61 -6.30
C ASP A 181 -10.70 -15.56 -5.53
N VAL A 182 -11.97 -15.66 -5.96
CA VAL A 182 -12.94 -16.61 -5.40
C VAL A 182 -12.49 -18.06 -5.63
N GLN A 183 -12.03 -18.38 -6.84
CA GLN A 183 -11.57 -19.72 -7.18
C GLN A 183 -10.30 -20.10 -6.41
N GLU A 184 -9.32 -19.20 -6.31
CA GLU A 184 -8.10 -19.41 -5.53
C GLU A 184 -8.41 -19.62 -4.04
N ALA A 185 -9.36 -18.87 -3.48
CA ALA A 185 -9.80 -19.06 -2.09
C ALA A 185 -10.43 -20.44 -1.88
N LYS A 186 -11.26 -20.91 -2.83
CA LYS A 186 -11.83 -22.27 -2.77
C LYS A 186 -10.75 -23.34 -2.82
N GLU A 187 -9.78 -23.20 -3.71
CA GLU A 187 -8.66 -24.14 -3.85
C GLU A 187 -7.78 -24.17 -2.58
N LEU A 188 -7.53 -23.01 -1.99
CA LEU A 188 -6.79 -22.89 -0.73
C LEU A 188 -7.51 -23.63 0.41
N VAL A 189 -8.82 -23.42 0.57
CA VAL A 189 -9.61 -24.14 1.59
C VAL A 189 -9.56 -25.66 1.39
N LEU A 190 -9.71 -26.13 0.14
CA LEU A 190 -9.64 -27.56 -0.18
C LEU A 190 -8.25 -28.15 0.12
N SER A 191 -7.19 -27.37 -0.08
CA SER A 191 -5.82 -27.78 0.26
C SER A 191 -5.58 -27.84 1.78
N ILE A 192 -6.18 -26.94 2.55
CA ILE A 192 -6.01 -26.87 4.01
C ILE A 192 -6.89 -27.91 4.73
N CYS A 193 -8.11 -28.13 4.24
CA CYS A 193 -9.11 -29.01 4.82
C CYS A 193 -9.17 -30.37 4.11
N ASP A 194 -8.04 -30.92 3.67
CA ASP A 194 -7.96 -32.18 2.92
C ASP A 194 -8.58 -33.40 3.65
N SER A 195 -8.69 -33.31 4.97
CA SER A 195 -9.01 -34.40 5.89
C SER A 195 -10.24 -34.13 6.76
N ARG A 196 -10.92 -32.99 6.56
CA ARG A 196 -12.16 -32.63 7.27
C ARG A 196 -13.06 -31.74 6.41
N GLU A 197 -14.33 -31.64 6.79
CA GLU A 197 -15.21 -30.63 6.19
C GLU A 197 -14.71 -29.22 6.57
N PRO A 198 -14.65 -28.28 5.62
CA PRO A 198 -14.36 -26.87 5.90
C PRO A 198 -15.42 -26.24 6.80
N GLU A 199 -14.96 -25.40 7.72
CA GLU A 199 -15.81 -24.56 8.57
C GLU A 199 -15.82 -23.12 8.02
N GLU A 200 -16.77 -22.29 8.48
CA GLU A 200 -16.89 -20.89 8.04
C GLU A 200 -15.58 -20.11 8.22
N ASP A 201 -14.92 -20.30 9.37
CA ASP A 201 -13.64 -19.66 9.69
C ASP A 201 -12.52 -20.02 8.69
N ASP A 202 -12.53 -21.21 8.07
CA ASP A 202 -11.55 -21.58 7.05
C ASP A 202 -11.70 -20.76 5.77
N TYR A 203 -12.96 -20.50 5.39
CA TYR A 203 -13.27 -19.65 4.25
C TYR A 203 -12.93 -18.19 4.55
N GLU A 204 -13.22 -17.71 5.76
CA GLU A 204 -12.84 -16.36 6.18
C GLU A 204 -11.31 -16.15 6.12
N ASP A 205 -10.55 -17.13 6.59
CA ASP A 205 -9.08 -17.08 6.57
C ASP A 205 -8.52 -17.15 5.14
N ALA A 206 -9.07 -18.01 4.28
CA ALA A 206 -8.68 -18.07 2.88
C ALA A 206 -8.99 -16.76 2.13
N ILE A 207 -10.16 -16.14 2.39
CA ILE A 207 -10.49 -14.82 1.81
C ILE A 207 -9.46 -13.77 2.24
N CYS A 208 -9.04 -13.76 3.51
CA CYS A 208 -8.01 -12.84 3.98
C CYS A 208 -6.67 -13.11 3.30
N GLU A 209 -6.27 -14.38 3.17
CA GLU A 209 -5.01 -14.77 2.55
C GLU A 209 -4.94 -14.38 1.07
N ILE A 210 -6.02 -14.57 0.31
CA ILE A 210 -6.10 -14.19 -1.11
C ILE A 210 -6.25 -12.68 -1.29
N ALA A 211 -6.97 -12.00 -0.39
CA ALA A 211 -7.20 -10.57 -0.54
C ALA A 211 -5.96 -9.69 -0.31
N LYS A 212 -4.98 -10.17 0.48
CA LYS A 212 -3.79 -9.38 0.82
C LYS A 212 -2.89 -9.18 -0.40
N VAL A 213 -2.30 -8.00 -0.52
CA VAL A 213 -1.26 -7.76 -1.51
C VAL A 213 0.06 -8.41 -1.06
N GLY A 214 0.93 -8.67 -2.04
CA GLY A 214 2.24 -9.31 -1.82
C GLY A 214 3.32 -8.42 -1.19
N PHE A 215 2.99 -7.21 -0.72
CA PHE A 215 3.92 -6.34 -0.02
C PHE A 215 3.41 -6.04 1.40
N TRP A 216 4.32 -5.76 2.33
CA TRP A 216 4.00 -5.54 3.73
C TRP A 216 4.34 -4.14 4.19
N LEU A 217 3.51 -3.60 5.08
CA LEU A 217 3.66 -2.25 5.60
C LEU A 217 3.95 -2.28 7.10
N ILE A 218 5.07 -1.72 7.51
CA ILE A 218 5.39 -1.39 8.90
C ILE A 218 5.04 0.07 9.12
N VAL A 219 4.17 0.35 10.09
CA VAL A 219 3.82 1.71 10.49
C VAL A 219 4.51 2.03 11.80
N VAL A 220 5.23 3.15 11.80
CA VAL A 220 5.87 3.74 12.98
C VAL A 220 5.21 5.09 13.25
N ASP A 221 4.11 5.03 13.98
CA ASP A 221 3.34 6.20 14.37
C ASP A 221 3.64 6.63 15.81
N LYS A 222 2.80 7.50 16.34
CA LYS A 222 2.97 8.00 17.71
C LYS A 222 2.82 6.85 18.74
N GLU A 223 1.85 5.96 18.54
CA GLU A 223 1.60 4.84 19.46
C GLU A 223 2.80 3.88 19.46
N ALA A 224 3.47 3.72 18.31
CA ALA A 224 4.67 2.89 18.24
C ALA A 224 5.81 3.36 19.15
N PHE A 225 5.99 4.68 19.31
CA PHE A 225 6.99 5.23 20.24
C PHE A 225 6.52 5.17 21.70
N GLU A 226 5.21 5.29 21.96
CA GLU A 226 4.64 5.25 23.31
C GLU A 226 4.64 3.83 23.89
N ASN A 227 4.32 2.82 23.06
CA ASN A 227 4.18 1.43 23.47
C ASN A 227 5.43 0.58 23.21
N GLU A 228 6.39 1.11 22.45
CA GLU A 228 7.55 0.36 21.92
C GLU A 228 7.14 -0.82 21.03
N GLU A 229 6.08 -0.66 20.25
CA GLU A 229 5.52 -1.68 19.37
C GLU A 229 5.25 -1.10 18.00
N LEU A 230 5.91 -1.63 16.96
CA LEU A 230 5.65 -1.24 15.58
C LEU A 230 4.38 -1.94 15.09
N LEU A 231 3.63 -1.33 14.17
CA LEU A 231 2.45 -1.95 13.61
C LEU A 231 2.78 -2.60 12.26
N LEU A 232 2.72 -3.92 12.17
CA LEU A 232 2.76 -4.65 10.91
C LEU A 232 1.34 -4.77 10.34
N VAL A 233 1.16 -4.31 9.11
CA VAL A 233 -0.15 -4.24 8.43
C VAL A 233 -0.10 -5.04 7.13
N PHE A 234 -1.09 -5.92 6.97
CA PHE A 234 -1.43 -6.59 5.73
C PHE A 234 -2.64 -5.87 5.12
N ILE A 235 -2.49 -5.37 3.90
CA ILE A 235 -3.52 -4.60 3.22
C ILE A 235 -4.03 -5.32 1.97
N ASP A 236 -5.24 -4.99 1.53
CA ASP A 236 -5.81 -5.46 0.27
C ASP A 236 -5.43 -4.56 -0.92
N LYS A 237 -5.89 -4.92 -2.12
CA LYS A 237 -5.67 -4.20 -3.39
C LYS A 237 -6.20 -2.75 -3.40
N LYS A 238 -6.94 -2.34 -2.36
CA LYS A 238 -7.51 -0.99 -2.16
C LYS A 238 -6.99 -0.30 -0.88
N GLY A 239 -6.03 -0.90 -0.18
CA GLY A 239 -5.44 -0.35 1.04
C GLY A 239 -6.33 -0.52 2.28
N ASN A 240 -7.36 -1.38 2.23
CA ASN A 240 -8.06 -1.76 3.44
C ASN A 240 -7.19 -2.73 4.24
N VAL A 241 -7.19 -2.58 5.56
CA VAL A 241 -6.52 -3.54 6.44
C VAL A 241 -7.23 -4.88 6.36
N VAL A 242 -6.48 -5.91 5.96
CA VAL A 242 -6.89 -7.32 6.02
C VAL A 242 -6.60 -7.84 7.42
N ARG A 243 -5.35 -7.71 7.87
CA ARG A 243 -4.87 -8.08 9.21
C ARG A 243 -3.82 -7.08 9.69
N GLN A 244 -3.69 -6.90 11.00
CA GLN A 244 -2.63 -6.09 11.58
C GLN A 244 -2.19 -6.63 12.94
N THR A 245 -0.91 -6.49 13.26
CA THR A 245 -0.36 -6.95 14.54
C THR A 245 0.70 -5.99 15.07
N ALA A 246 0.79 -5.88 16.38
CA ALA A 246 1.86 -5.19 17.07
C ALA A 246 3.10 -6.10 17.12
N ILE A 247 4.26 -5.57 16.74
CA ILE A 247 5.53 -6.29 16.80
C ILE A 247 6.53 -5.48 17.63
N ALA A 248 7.33 -6.16 18.45
CA ALA A 248 8.41 -5.46 19.14
C ALA A 248 9.51 -5.10 18.11
N PRO A 249 10.22 -3.98 18.28
CA PRO A 249 11.32 -3.61 17.38
C PRO A 249 12.42 -4.68 17.24
N VAL A 250 12.60 -5.51 18.26
CA VAL A 250 13.52 -6.66 18.26
C VAL A 250 13.07 -7.79 17.32
N ASP A 251 11.77 -7.89 17.02
CA ASP A 251 11.22 -8.90 16.11
C ASP A 251 11.31 -8.48 14.64
N LEU A 252 11.45 -7.18 14.37
CA LEU A 252 11.55 -6.64 13.00
C LEU A 252 12.69 -7.29 12.19
N PRO A 253 13.93 -7.45 12.73
CA PRO A 253 15.00 -8.24 12.11
C PRO A 253 14.64 -9.68 11.74
N HIS A 254 13.58 -10.28 12.30
CA HIS A 254 13.21 -11.67 12.05
C HIS A 254 12.19 -11.85 10.92
N LEU A 255 11.53 -10.79 10.45
CA LEU A 255 10.54 -10.86 9.37
C LEU A 255 11.04 -11.51 8.08
N PRO A 256 12.27 -11.23 7.58
CA PRO A 256 12.76 -11.83 6.34
C PRO A 256 12.76 -13.36 6.37
N HIS A 257 12.97 -13.96 7.55
CA HIS A 257 12.96 -15.40 7.70
C HIS A 257 11.63 -16.04 7.29
N TYR A 258 10.52 -15.38 7.57
CA TYR A 258 9.18 -15.84 7.23
C TYR A 258 8.80 -15.45 5.81
N ILE A 259 9.13 -14.22 5.44
CA ILE A 259 8.83 -13.65 4.14
C ILE A 259 9.52 -14.42 3.01
N LEU A 260 10.86 -14.55 3.05
CA LEU A 260 11.64 -15.16 1.97
C LEU A 260 11.37 -16.68 1.83
N ARG A 261 10.72 -17.27 2.84
CA ARG A 261 10.29 -18.68 2.82
C ARG A 261 8.84 -18.86 2.38
N GLY A 262 8.12 -17.76 2.12
CA GLY A 262 6.69 -17.79 1.80
C GLY A 262 5.82 -18.25 2.97
N SER A 263 6.32 -18.18 4.22
CA SER A 263 5.62 -18.70 5.41
C SER A 263 5.11 -17.61 6.35
N ILE A 264 4.98 -16.36 5.85
CA ILE A 264 4.47 -15.25 6.66
C ILE A 264 3.03 -15.49 7.13
N THR A 265 2.18 -16.14 6.33
CA THR A 265 0.80 -16.51 6.71
C THR A 265 0.73 -17.66 7.71
N GLU A 266 1.81 -18.44 7.83
CA GLU A 266 1.93 -19.50 8.83
C GLU A 266 2.50 -19.00 10.17
N SER A 267 3.06 -17.79 10.17
CA SER A 267 3.69 -17.18 11.34
C SER A 267 2.68 -16.63 12.35
N GLY A 268 3.12 -16.43 13.60
CA GLY A 268 2.34 -15.73 14.62
C GLY A 268 2.01 -14.29 14.21
N PHE A 269 2.84 -13.66 13.37
CA PHE A 269 2.57 -12.32 12.86
C PHE A 269 1.28 -12.22 12.04
N TRP A 270 0.86 -13.31 11.40
CA TRP A 270 -0.39 -13.36 10.65
C TRP A 270 -1.51 -14.01 11.47
N ARG A 271 -1.25 -15.17 12.05
CA ARG A 271 -2.28 -15.97 12.74
C ARG A 271 -2.86 -15.27 13.96
N ASP A 272 -2.02 -14.59 14.73
CA ASP A 272 -2.41 -13.86 15.94
C ASP A 272 -2.82 -12.40 15.64
N ALA A 273 -2.75 -11.97 14.38
CA ALA A 273 -3.09 -10.62 13.97
C ALA A 273 -4.59 -10.32 14.11
N GLU A 274 -4.91 -9.08 14.45
CA GLU A 274 -6.29 -8.61 14.43
C GLU A 274 -6.80 -8.50 12.99
N VAL A 275 -7.92 -9.16 12.71
CA VAL A 275 -8.64 -9.02 11.43
C VAL A 275 -9.22 -7.61 11.30
N GLY A 276 -8.96 -6.98 10.15
CA GLY A 276 -9.42 -5.63 9.86
C GLY A 276 -10.94 -5.52 9.81
N LYS A 277 -11.48 -4.33 10.14
CA LYS A 277 -12.92 -4.10 10.35
C LYS A 277 -13.81 -4.54 9.17
N LYS A 278 -13.33 -4.43 7.93
CA LYS A 278 -14.08 -4.84 6.72
C LYS A 278 -14.04 -6.35 6.45
N TYR A 279 -13.08 -7.05 7.04
CA TYR A 279 -12.84 -8.49 6.89
C TYR A 279 -13.36 -9.32 8.07
N LYS A 280 -13.75 -8.70 9.19
CA LYS A 280 -14.51 -9.41 10.24
C LYS A 280 -15.80 -10.00 9.62
N THR A 281 -16.36 -11.07 10.19
CA THR A 281 -17.57 -11.78 9.69
C THR A 281 -18.73 -10.88 9.23
N ARG A 282 -18.96 -9.74 9.91
CA ARG A 282 -20.01 -8.76 9.57
C ARG A 282 -19.52 -7.52 8.83
N GLY A 283 -18.27 -7.54 8.40
CA GLY A 283 -17.61 -6.51 7.64
C GLY A 283 -18.08 -6.51 6.18
N GLU A 284 -18.02 -5.33 5.56
CA GLU A 284 -18.51 -5.10 4.19
C GLU A 284 -17.94 -6.09 3.17
N ILE A 285 -16.63 -6.36 3.23
CA ILE A 285 -15.94 -7.21 2.25
C ILE A 285 -16.23 -8.68 2.54
N MET A 286 -16.12 -9.10 3.80
CA MET A 286 -16.37 -10.49 4.18
C MET A 286 -17.81 -10.92 3.86
N CYS A 287 -18.80 -10.10 4.19
CA CYS A 287 -20.21 -10.37 3.87
C CYS A 287 -20.47 -10.50 2.35
N ALA A 288 -19.66 -9.84 1.52
CA ALA A 288 -19.79 -9.92 0.06
C ALA A 288 -19.07 -11.15 -0.52
N ALA A 289 -17.88 -11.48 -0.02
CA ALA A 289 -17.04 -12.56 -0.56
C ALA A 289 -17.44 -13.94 -0.04
N LEU A 290 -17.76 -14.06 1.26
CA LEU A 290 -17.99 -15.35 1.93
C LEU A 290 -19.05 -16.22 1.24
N PRO A 291 -20.23 -15.72 0.83
CA PRO A 291 -21.21 -16.53 0.13
C PRO A 291 -20.74 -17.05 -1.24
N LEU A 292 -19.85 -16.31 -1.91
CA LEU A 292 -19.31 -16.69 -3.24
C LEU A 292 -18.30 -17.81 -3.11
N VAL A 293 -17.44 -17.75 -2.09
CA VAL A 293 -16.42 -18.77 -1.81
C VAL A 293 -17.05 -20.04 -1.21
N MET A 294 -18.10 -19.93 -0.41
CA MET A 294 -18.81 -21.09 0.15
C MET A 294 -19.77 -21.77 -0.84
N ALA A 295 -20.11 -21.13 -1.96
CA ALA A 295 -21.01 -21.72 -2.94
C ALA A 295 -20.39 -22.97 -3.58
N GLU A 296 -21.15 -24.07 -3.63
CA GLU A 296 -20.77 -25.27 -4.38
C GLU A 296 -20.56 -24.92 -5.85
N SER A 297 -19.48 -25.45 -6.45
CA SER A 297 -19.21 -25.26 -7.88
C SER A 297 -20.32 -25.89 -8.72
N GLU A 298 -20.98 -25.11 -9.58
CA GLU A 298 -21.98 -25.60 -10.56
C GLU A 298 -21.39 -26.56 -11.62
#